data_AF-A0A4R3KMU4-F1
#
_entry.id   AF-A0A4R3KMU4-F1
#
_cell.length_a   1.000
_cell.length_b   1.000
_cell.length_c   1.000
_cell.angle_alpha   90.00
_cell.angle_beta   90.00
_cell.angle_gamma   90.00
#
_symmetry.space_group_name_H-M   'P 1'
#
loop_
_entity.id
_entity.type
_entity.pdbx_description
1 polymer ?
#
loop_
_entity_poly.entity_id
_entity_poly.type
_entity_poly.pdbx_seq_one_letter_code
_entity_poly.pdbx_strand_id
1 'polypeptide(L)'
;MKLVENGGEYQSLKKRIDELLQKGREQAGRAVNTILVHTYWHIGRHIVEFEQGGKQKSDYGRELLDKLSRDLTLAYGKGFSRSNLVYMRKFFRSFPKSETLSHQLRWSHYFEILKADNDLEISFYIKQCEKERWSVRELKRQMKSMLFHRLALSKDKPGVLAIANKGVDIQKPEDIIKDPYVFEFLGIQQ
;
A
#
# COMPACT_ATOMS: atom_id res chain seq x y z
N MET A 1 -6.98 47.71 -31.88
CA MET A 1 -6.94 46.77 -30.75
C MET A 1 -6.06 45.59 -31.14
N LYS A 2 -4.72 45.74 -31.02
CA LYS A 2 -3.76 44.66 -31.26
C LYS A 2 -3.55 43.94 -29.93
N LEU A 3 -4.41 42.98 -29.65
CA LEU A 3 -4.18 42.02 -28.58
C LEU A 3 -3.59 40.77 -29.23
N VAL A 4 -2.62 40.18 -28.56
CA VAL A 4 -1.85 38.99 -28.92
C VAL A 4 -0.55 39.34 -29.68
N GLU A 5 0.55 39.52 -28.92
CA GLU A 5 1.79 38.71 -29.03
C GLU A 5 3.01 39.39 -28.41
N ASN A 6 3.11 39.29 -27.07
CA ASN A 6 4.40 38.95 -26.48
C ASN A 6 4.33 37.45 -26.21
N GLY A 7 4.84 36.62 -27.13
CA GLY A 7 4.75 35.16 -27.02
C GLY A 7 5.21 34.62 -25.66
N GLY A 8 6.16 35.31 -25.01
CA GLY A 8 6.61 35.02 -23.64
C GLY A 8 5.54 35.23 -22.56
N GLU A 9 4.72 36.27 -22.64
CA GLU A 9 3.67 36.57 -21.65
C GLU A 9 2.54 35.53 -21.71
N TYR A 10 2.12 35.15 -22.92
CA TYR A 10 1.11 34.11 -23.10
C TYR A 10 1.60 32.73 -22.63
N GLN A 11 2.84 32.35 -22.95
CA GLN A 11 3.40 31.08 -22.48
C GLN A 11 3.56 31.06 -20.95
N SER A 12 3.92 32.20 -20.34
CA SER A 12 3.96 32.33 -18.87
C SER A 12 2.58 32.18 -18.25
N LEU A 13 1.55 32.83 -18.80
CA LEU A 13 0.16 32.67 -18.36
C LEU A 13 -0.29 31.21 -18.47
N LYS A 14 -0.06 30.58 -19.62
CA LYS A 14 -0.41 29.16 -19.84
C LYS A 14 0.27 28.25 -18.83
N LYS A 15 1.58 28.41 -18.60
CA LYS A 15 2.34 27.63 -17.61
C LYS A 15 1.76 27.80 -16.20
N ARG A 16 1.40 29.02 -15.80
CA ARG A 16 0.78 29.28 -14.49
C ARG A 16 -0.59 28.60 -14.34
N ILE A 17 -1.40 28.60 -15.39
CA ILE A 17 -2.70 27.90 -15.42
C ILE A 17 -2.49 26.39 -15.33
N ASP A 18 -1.55 25.84 -16.10
CA ASP A 18 -1.23 24.40 -16.08
C ASP A 18 -0.74 23.97 -14.68
N GLU A 19 0.16 24.74 -14.05
CA GLU A 19 0.63 24.48 -12.68
C GLU A 19 -0.49 24.58 -11.65
N LEU A 20 -1.40 25.55 -11.78
CA LEU A 20 -2.57 25.70 -10.90
C LEU A 20 -3.50 24.48 -11.01
N LEU A 21 -3.80 24.04 -12.23
CA LEU A 21 -4.63 22.86 -12.49
C LEU A 21 -3.98 21.58 -11.96
N GLN A 22 -2.67 21.41 -12.14
CA GLN A 22 -1.93 20.26 -11.62
C GLN A 22 -1.98 20.24 -10.09
N LYS A 23 -1.70 21.35 -9.41
CA LYS A 23 -1.77 21.47 -7.95
C LYS A 23 -3.17 21.14 -7.42
N GLY A 24 -4.21 21.68 -8.06
CA GLY A 24 -5.60 21.41 -7.68
C GLY A 24 -5.96 19.93 -7.81
N ARG A 25 -5.57 19.28 -8.92
CA ARG A 25 -5.80 17.84 -9.14
C ARG A 25 -5.04 16.97 -8.15
N GLU A 26 -3.80 17.33 -7.83
CA GLU A 26 -3.01 16.62 -6.82
C GLU A 26 -3.65 16.71 -5.44
N GLN A 27 -4.09 17.90 -5.03
CA GLN A 27 -4.73 18.11 -3.74
C GLN A 27 -6.04 17.32 -3.63
N ALA A 28 -6.89 17.41 -4.65
CA ALA A 28 -8.13 16.62 -4.72
C ALA A 28 -7.84 15.12 -4.67
N GLY A 29 -6.85 14.65 -5.45
CA GLY A 29 -6.43 13.26 -5.45
C GLY A 29 -5.95 12.78 -4.08
N ARG A 30 -5.14 13.57 -3.37
CA ARG A 30 -4.69 13.25 -2.00
C ARG A 30 -5.85 13.14 -1.03
N ALA A 31 -6.77 14.11 -1.04
CA ALA A 31 -7.96 14.08 -0.18
C ALA A 31 -8.83 12.84 -0.43
N VAL A 32 -9.10 12.53 -1.70
CA VAL A 32 -9.85 11.32 -2.10
C VAL A 32 -9.16 10.05 -1.64
N ASN A 33 -7.83 9.95 -1.80
CA ASN A 33 -7.08 8.78 -1.35
C ASN A 33 -7.19 8.56 0.16
N THR A 34 -7.03 9.62 0.95
CA THR A 34 -7.16 9.56 2.41
C THR A 34 -8.56 9.08 2.80
N ILE A 35 -9.60 9.71 2.26
CA ILE A 35 -11.00 9.34 2.53
C ILE A 35 -11.22 7.86 2.16
N LEU A 36 -10.77 7.44 0.98
CA LEU A 36 -10.96 6.07 0.51
C LEU A 36 -10.31 5.03 1.42
N VAL A 37 -9.09 5.28 1.89
CA VAL A 37 -8.38 4.40 2.82
C VAL A 37 -9.15 4.26 4.13
N HIS A 38 -9.62 5.37 4.71
CA HIS A 38 -10.44 5.33 5.92
C HIS A 38 -11.78 4.60 5.71
N THR A 39 -12.48 4.87 4.61
CA THR A 39 -13.73 4.18 4.28
C THR A 39 -13.51 2.67 4.17
N TYR A 40 -12.47 2.22 3.47
CA TYR A 40 -12.15 0.80 3.32
C TYR A 40 -11.73 0.15 4.63
N TRP A 41 -11.05 0.90 5.51
CA TRP A 41 -10.79 0.46 6.88
C TRP A 41 -12.09 0.25 7.69
N HIS A 42 -13.03 1.20 7.61
CA HIS A 42 -14.33 1.10 8.29
C HIS A 42 -15.18 -0.04 7.75
N ILE A 43 -15.16 -0.29 6.44
CA ILE A 43 -15.82 -1.47 5.86
C ILE A 43 -15.22 -2.75 6.44
N GLY A 44 -13.89 -2.83 6.53
CA GLY A 44 -13.20 -3.94 7.18
C GLY A 44 -13.64 -4.14 8.63
N ARG A 45 -13.76 -3.05 9.39
CA ARG A 45 -14.25 -3.05 10.77
C ARG A 45 -15.67 -3.62 10.86
N HIS A 46 -16.60 -3.12 10.04
CA HIS A 46 -17.99 -3.59 10.04
C HIS A 46 -18.10 -5.08 9.70
N ILE A 47 -17.29 -5.56 8.75
CA ILE A 47 -17.23 -6.99 8.43
C ILE A 47 -16.79 -7.81 9.64
N VAL A 48 -15.71 -7.40 10.33
CA VAL A 48 -15.19 -8.13 11.50
C VAL A 48 -16.14 -8.09 12.69
N GLU A 49 -16.74 -6.93 12.99
CA GLU A 49 -17.73 -6.79 14.07
C GLU A 49 -18.97 -7.67 13.81
N PHE A 50 -19.44 -7.71 12.56
CA PHE A 50 -20.55 -8.57 12.16
C PHE A 50 -20.22 -10.06 12.29
N GLU A 51 -19.01 -10.48 11.87
CA GLU A 51 -18.53 -11.86 12.03
C GLU A 51 -18.39 -12.28 13.51
N GLN A 52 -18.04 -11.35 14.41
CA GLN A 52 -17.91 -11.62 15.86
C GLN A 52 -19.27 -11.69 16.58
N GLY A 53 -20.26 -10.93 16.13
CA GLY A 53 -21.63 -10.95 16.68
C GLY A 53 -22.44 -12.20 16.29
N GLY A 54 -22.06 -12.90 15.21
CA GLY A 54 -22.63 -14.17 14.80
C GLY A 54 -21.87 -15.36 15.39
N LYS A 55 -22.55 -16.26 16.11
CA LYS A 55 -21.95 -17.54 16.56
C LYS A 55 -21.31 -18.27 15.38
N GLN A 56 -19.98 -18.38 15.38
CA GLN A 56 -19.13 -18.89 14.30
C GLN A 56 -19.64 -20.13 13.57
N LYS A 57 -19.60 -20.07 12.22
CA LYS A 57 -19.11 -21.16 11.36
C LYS A 57 -18.31 -20.54 10.21
N SER A 58 -17.15 -21.10 9.88
CA SER A 58 -16.26 -20.61 8.81
C SER A 58 -16.93 -20.47 7.43
N ASP A 59 -18.05 -21.15 7.23
CA ASP A 59 -18.83 -21.11 6.00
C ASP A 59 -19.65 -19.82 5.88
N TYR A 60 -20.11 -19.27 7.01
CA TYR A 60 -20.91 -18.04 7.04
C TYR A 60 -20.10 -16.81 6.60
N GLY A 61 -18.83 -16.72 7.00
CA GLY A 61 -17.95 -15.62 6.58
C GLY A 61 -17.60 -15.65 5.09
N ARG A 62 -17.55 -16.85 4.47
CA ARG A 62 -17.36 -16.97 3.01
C ARG A 62 -18.61 -16.49 2.28
N GLU A 63 -19.77 -16.97 2.70
CA GLU A 63 -21.06 -16.60 2.09
C GLU A 63 -21.37 -15.10 2.26
N LEU A 64 -20.98 -14.51 3.40
CA LEU A 64 -21.11 -13.07 3.66
C LEU A 64 -20.35 -12.23 2.63
N LEU A 65 -19.06 -12.54 2.40
CA LEU A 65 -18.24 -11.78 1.46
C LEU A 65 -18.72 -11.95 0.01
N ASP A 66 -19.29 -13.11 -0.33
CA ASP A 66 -19.89 -13.37 -1.64
C ASP A 66 -21.20 -12.58 -1.84
N LYS A 67 -22.03 -12.47 -0.80
CA LYS A 67 -23.23 -11.60 -0.79
C LYS A 67 -22.84 -10.13 -0.92
N LEU A 68 -21.98 -9.64 -0.01
CA LEU A 68 -21.49 -8.26 -0.03
C LEU A 68 -20.85 -7.89 -1.37
N SER A 69 -20.05 -8.79 -1.96
CA SER A 69 -19.42 -8.50 -3.24
C SER A 69 -20.45 -8.30 -4.34
N ARG A 70 -21.47 -9.16 -4.43
CA ARG A 70 -22.55 -9.02 -5.42
C ARG A 70 -23.35 -7.75 -5.20
N ASP A 71 -23.85 -7.55 -3.98
CA ASP A 71 -24.78 -6.46 -3.66
C ASP A 71 -24.10 -5.09 -3.79
N LEU A 72 -22.88 -4.93 -3.26
CA LEU A 72 -22.15 -3.67 -3.33
C LEU A 72 -21.59 -3.40 -4.72
N THR A 73 -21.20 -4.43 -5.48
CA THR A 73 -20.80 -4.25 -6.89
C THR A 73 -21.99 -3.81 -7.73
N LEU A 74 -23.20 -4.34 -7.47
CA LEU A 74 -24.41 -3.92 -8.16
C LEU A 74 -24.80 -2.48 -7.80
N ALA A 75 -24.67 -2.09 -6.53
CA ALA A 75 -25.03 -0.75 -6.07
C ALA A 75 -24.00 0.34 -6.45
N TYR A 76 -22.70 0.03 -6.38
CA TYR A 76 -21.63 1.02 -6.45
C TYR A 76 -20.55 0.74 -7.51
N GLY A 77 -20.58 -0.43 -8.15
CA GLY A 77 -19.66 -0.78 -9.23
C GLY A 77 -18.29 -1.26 -8.75
N LYS A 78 -17.24 -0.80 -9.44
CA LYS A 78 -15.87 -1.28 -9.23
C LYS A 78 -15.37 -0.94 -7.83
N GLY A 79 -14.63 -1.86 -7.22
CA GLY A 79 -14.06 -1.68 -5.88
C GLY A 79 -14.65 -2.62 -4.82
N PHE A 80 -15.73 -3.34 -5.13
CA PHE A 80 -16.37 -4.28 -4.21
C PHE A 80 -16.25 -5.74 -4.66
N SER A 81 -15.17 -6.08 -5.34
CA SER A 81 -14.87 -7.49 -5.61
C SER A 81 -14.65 -8.24 -4.31
N ARG A 82 -14.94 -9.55 -4.32
CA ARG A 82 -14.71 -10.44 -3.18
C ARG A 82 -13.29 -10.32 -2.62
N SER A 83 -12.28 -10.30 -3.50
CA SER A 83 -10.90 -10.10 -3.10
C SER A 83 -10.70 -8.77 -2.38
N ASN A 84 -11.28 -7.68 -2.89
CA ASN A 84 -11.13 -6.37 -2.22
C ASN A 84 -11.75 -6.38 -0.83
N LEU A 85 -12.92 -6.97 -0.64
CA LEU A 85 -13.57 -7.12 0.66
C LEU A 85 -12.76 -8.00 1.63
N VAL A 86 -12.15 -9.09 1.12
CA VAL A 86 -11.21 -9.91 1.91
C VAL A 86 -10.04 -9.06 2.42
N TYR A 87 -9.47 -8.22 1.56
CA TYR A 87 -8.37 -7.34 1.96
C TYR A 87 -8.82 -6.18 2.85
N MET A 88 -10.03 -5.62 2.68
CA MET A 88 -10.58 -4.63 3.63
C MET A 88 -10.74 -5.25 5.01
N ARG A 89 -11.25 -6.49 5.10
CA ARG A 89 -11.33 -7.24 6.35
C ARG A 89 -9.94 -7.50 6.95
N LYS A 90 -8.96 -7.95 6.14
CA LYS A 90 -7.57 -8.13 6.58
C LYS A 90 -6.95 -6.80 7.05
N PHE A 91 -7.27 -5.70 6.36
CA PHE A 91 -6.76 -4.37 6.66
C PHE A 91 -7.14 -3.93 8.08
N PHE A 92 -8.42 -4.04 8.46
CA PHE A 92 -8.83 -3.74 9.83
C PHE A 92 -8.15 -4.64 10.87
N ARG A 93 -8.01 -5.94 10.57
CA ARG A 93 -7.34 -6.89 11.49
C ARG A 93 -5.86 -6.57 11.70
N SER A 94 -5.15 -6.16 10.64
CA SER A 94 -3.74 -5.79 10.71
C SER A 94 -3.53 -4.40 11.34
N PHE A 95 -4.51 -3.50 11.23
CA PHE A 95 -4.44 -2.15 11.78
C PHE A 95 -5.68 -1.84 12.61
N PRO A 96 -5.85 -2.40 13.82
CA PRO A 96 -7.06 -2.20 14.62
C PRO A 96 -7.24 -0.74 15.09
N LYS A 97 -6.19 0.08 15.02
CA LYS A 97 -6.21 1.52 15.32
C LYS A 97 -6.08 2.31 14.03
N SER A 98 -7.05 3.17 13.71
CA SER A 98 -7.02 3.97 12.47
C SER A 98 -5.93 5.04 12.48
N GLU A 99 -5.43 5.44 13.65
CA GLU A 99 -4.38 6.43 13.84
C GLU A 99 -3.02 5.95 13.32
N THR A 100 -2.83 4.64 13.13
CA THR A 100 -1.59 4.08 12.58
C THR A 100 -1.56 4.09 11.06
N LEU A 101 -2.63 4.56 10.40
CA LEU A 101 -2.70 4.63 8.96
C LEU A 101 -1.90 5.82 8.42
N SER A 102 -1.16 5.57 7.36
CA SER A 102 -0.34 6.56 6.69
C SER A 102 -1.19 7.48 5.82
N HIS A 103 -1.02 8.79 6.00
CA HIS A 103 -1.60 9.78 5.09
C HIS A 103 -0.93 9.83 3.71
N GLN A 104 0.20 9.13 3.53
CA GLN A 104 0.94 9.11 2.26
C GLN A 104 0.58 7.92 1.38
N LEU A 105 0.07 6.85 1.98
CA LEU A 105 -0.25 5.61 1.29
C LEU A 105 -1.71 5.59 0.82
N ARG A 106 -1.90 5.13 -0.41
CA ARG A 106 -3.22 4.91 -1.03
C ARG A 106 -3.64 3.46 -0.83
N TRP A 107 -4.93 3.15 -1.02
CA TRP A 107 -5.45 1.78 -0.93
C TRP A 107 -4.61 0.75 -1.69
N SER A 108 -4.17 1.06 -2.92
CA SER A 108 -3.36 0.12 -3.71
C SER A 108 -2.01 -0.25 -3.08
N HIS A 109 -1.43 0.60 -2.22
CA HIS A 109 -0.25 0.24 -1.44
C HIS A 109 -0.64 -0.76 -0.35
N TYR A 110 -1.67 -0.43 0.44
CA TYR A 110 -2.18 -1.32 1.48
C TYR A 110 -2.60 -2.68 0.94
N PHE A 111 -3.35 -2.71 -0.15
CA PHE A 111 -3.77 -3.94 -0.80
C PHE A 111 -2.58 -4.84 -1.17
N GLU A 112 -1.48 -4.24 -1.66
CA GLU A 112 -0.29 -5.01 -2.01
C GLU A 112 0.47 -5.47 -0.77
N ILE A 113 0.70 -4.58 0.22
CA ILE A 113 1.41 -4.89 1.47
C ILE A 113 0.68 -5.99 2.25
N LEU A 114 -0.65 -5.94 2.29
CA LEU A 114 -1.48 -6.94 2.97
C LEU A 114 -1.43 -8.33 2.31
N LYS A 115 -0.76 -8.50 1.18
CA LYS A 115 -0.46 -9.84 0.65
C LYS A 115 0.63 -10.55 1.44
N ALA A 116 1.46 -9.81 2.17
CA ALA A 116 2.40 -10.40 3.11
C ALA A 116 1.64 -11.10 4.24
N ASP A 117 2.20 -12.20 4.73
CA ASP A 117 1.60 -13.02 5.80
C ASP A 117 2.16 -12.69 7.19
N ASN A 118 3.18 -11.82 7.26
CA ASN A 118 3.87 -11.45 8.48
C ASN A 118 3.66 -9.96 8.83
N ASP A 119 3.22 -9.69 10.06
CA ASP A 119 3.01 -8.32 10.57
C ASP A 119 4.29 -7.47 10.56
N LEU A 120 5.46 -8.08 10.73
CA LEU A 120 6.75 -7.38 10.65
C LEU A 120 7.06 -6.93 9.22
N GLU A 121 6.76 -7.78 8.24
CA GLU A 121 6.94 -7.47 6.82
C GLU A 121 5.97 -6.37 6.39
N ILE A 122 4.71 -6.46 6.84
CA ILE A 122 3.69 -5.42 6.64
C ILE A 122 4.19 -4.07 7.18
N SER A 123 4.67 -4.06 8.43
CA SER A 123 5.17 -2.85 9.08
C SER A 123 6.38 -2.27 8.35
N PHE A 124 7.33 -3.14 7.95
CA PHE A 124 8.51 -2.75 7.18
C PHE A 124 8.12 -2.05 5.88
N TYR A 125 7.27 -2.66 5.05
CA TYR A 125 6.94 -2.09 3.75
C TYR A 125 6.12 -0.79 3.88
N ILE A 126 5.30 -0.63 4.93
CA ILE A 126 4.66 0.66 5.20
C ILE A 126 5.71 1.74 5.45
N LYS A 127 6.63 1.49 6.39
CA LYS A 127 7.66 2.46 6.75
C LYS A 127 8.60 2.77 5.61
N GLN A 128 8.95 1.75 4.84
CA GLN A 128 9.79 1.93 3.67
C GLN A 128 9.09 2.74 2.57
N CYS A 129 7.79 2.51 2.33
CA CYS A 129 7.03 3.32 1.39
C CYS A 129 6.85 4.77 1.86
N GLU A 130 6.65 5.02 3.15
CA GLU A 130 6.60 6.38 3.72
C GLU A 130 7.94 7.12 3.56
N LYS A 131 9.04 6.41 3.79
CA LYS A 131 10.40 6.97 3.74
C LYS A 131 10.84 7.28 2.31
N GLU A 132 10.76 6.30 1.43
CA GLU A 132 11.29 6.37 0.06
C GLU A 132 10.26 6.85 -0.98
N ARG A 133 9.02 7.12 -0.54
CA ARG A 133 7.89 7.53 -1.41
C ARG A 133 7.69 6.60 -2.61
N TRP A 134 7.82 5.29 -2.39
CA TRP A 134 7.68 4.30 -3.44
C TRP A 134 6.31 4.38 -4.10
N SER A 135 6.31 4.29 -5.44
CA SER A 135 5.09 4.01 -6.17
C SER A 135 4.65 2.55 -5.93
N VAL A 136 3.38 2.25 -6.19
CA VAL A 136 2.87 0.86 -6.12
C VAL A 136 3.68 -0.10 -6.99
N ARG A 137 4.18 0.37 -8.15
CA ARG A 137 5.03 -0.44 -9.04
C ARG A 137 6.36 -0.77 -8.37
N GLU A 138 6.95 0.21 -7.69
CA GLU A 138 8.20 0.03 -6.96
C GLU A 138 8.02 -0.90 -5.77
N LEU A 139 6.99 -0.67 -4.96
CA LEU A 139 6.61 -1.57 -3.87
C LEU A 139 6.48 -3.02 -4.35
N LYS A 140 5.74 -3.27 -5.43
CA LYS A 140 5.62 -4.62 -6.03
C LYS A 140 6.96 -5.22 -6.41
N ARG A 141 7.86 -4.43 -6.98
CA ARG A 141 9.20 -4.87 -7.35
C ARG A 141 10.00 -5.28 -6.11
N GLN A 142 9.91 -4.50 -5.03
CA GLN A 142 10.65 -4.74 -3.78
C GLN A 142 10.07 -5.89 -2.95
N MET A 143 8.75 -6.11 -3.02
CA MET A 143 8.13 -7.31 -2.45
C MET A 143 8.52 -8.55 -3.25
N LYS A 144 8.51 -8.48 -4.58
CA LYS A 144 8.94 -9.59 -5.45
C LYS A 144 10.41 -9.96 -5.26
N SER A 145 11.27 -8.99 -4.95
CA SER A 145 12.69 -9.24 -4.65
C SER A 145 12.94 -9.74 -3.23
N MET A 146 11.89 -9.97 -2.43
CA MET A 146 11.97 -10.43 -1.05
C MET A 146 12.86 -9.53 -0.19
N LEU A 147 12.81 -8.21 -0.42
CA LEU A 147 13.70 -7.24 0.24
C LEU A 147 13.68 -7.39 1.77
N PHE A 148 12.51 -7.51 2.38
CA PHE A 148 12.38 -7.70 3.83
C PHE A 148 13.16 -8.93 4.30
N HIS A 149 12.98 -10.07 3.63
CA HIS A 149 13.63 -11.33 3.99
C HIS A 149 15.15 -11.25 3.82
N ARG A 150 15.64 -10.64 2.73
CA ARG A 150 17.09 -10.44 2.52
C ARG A 150 17.73 -9.57 3.59
N LEU A 151 17.05 -8.50 4.00
CA LEU A 151 17.53 -7.64 5.09
C LEU A 151 17.40 -8.31 6.46
N ALA A 152 16.39 -9.16 6.65
CA ALA A 152 16.21 -9.90 7.89
C ALA A 152 17.27 -11.01 8.07
N LEU A 153 17.68 -11.66 6.96
CA LEU A 153 18.71 -12.70 6.99
C LEU A 153 20.10 -12.18 7.37
N SER A 154 20.38 -10.90 7.14
CA SER A 154 21.67 -10.28 7.47
C SER A 154 21.74 -9.64 8.86
N LYS A 155 20.69 -9.81 9.69
CA LYS A 155 20.53 -9.09 10.96
C LYS A 155 19.98 -9.98 12.08
N ASP A 156 20.39 -9.72 13.32
CA ASP A 156 19.82 -10.37 14.51
C ASP A 156 18.38 -9.89 14.77
N LYS A 157 17.62 -10.62 15.60
CA LYS A 157 16.25 -10.27 16.06
C LYS A 157 16.03 -8.77 16.34
N PRO A 158 16.87 -8.06 17.13
CA PRO A 158 16.70 -6.61 17.35
C PRO A 158 16.92 -5.77 16.09
N GLY A 159 17.80 -6.20 15.18
CA GLY A 159 18.03 -5.54 13.89
C GLY A 159 16.82 -5.67 12.97
N VAL A 160 16.19 -6.84 12.91
CA VAL A 160 14.95 -7.06 12.14
C VAL A 160 13.81 -6.17 12.66
N LEU A 161 13.68 -6.04 13.98
CA LEU A 161 12.69 -5.15 14.61
C LEU A 161 12.97 -3.67 14.33
N ALA A 162 14.23 -3.25 14.30
CA ALA A 162 14.59 -1.88 13.96
C ALA A 162 14.22 -1.53 12.50
N ILE A 163 14.52 -2.46 11.58
CA ILE A 163 14.20 -2.33 10.16
C ILE A 163 12.69 -2.25 9.94
N ALA A 164 11.93 -3.12 10.59
CA ALA A 164 10.47 -3.15 10.48
C ALA A 164 9.79 -1.86 10.99
N ASN A 165 10.33 -1.23 12.03
CA ASN A 165 9.71 -0.04 12.63
C ASN A 165 10.21 1.29 12.06
N LYS A 166 11.42 1.35 11.51
CA LYS A 166 12.06 2.60 11.04
C LYS A 166 12.31 2.66 9.53
N GLY A 167 12.19 1.55 8.82
CA GLY A 167 12.70 1.43 7.45
C GLY A 167 14.24 1.47 7.41
N VAL A 168 14.81 1.35 6.21
CA VAL A 168 16.27 1.31 5.97
C VAL A 168 16.62 2.32 4.89
N ASP A 169 17.67 3.11 5.11
CA ASP A 169 18.31 3.85 4.02
C ASP A 169 19.15 2.86 3.21
N ILE A 170 18.69 2.47 2.03
CA ILE A 170 19.46 1.58 1.16
C ILE A 170 20.53 2.44 0.48
N GLN A 171 21.67 2.63 1.15
CA GLN A 171 22.77 3.46 0.62
C GLN A 171 23.90 2.66 -0.04
N LYS A 172 23.98 1.34 0.17
CA LYS A 172 25.11 0.53 -0.30
C LYS A 172 24.68 -0.77 -1.02
N PRO A 173 25.29 -1.11 -2.17
CA PRO A 173 25.09 -2.41 -2.84
C PRO A 173 25.48 -3.61 -1.96
N GLU A 174 26.39 -3.41 -1.01
CA GLU A 174 26.85 -4.48 -0.10
C GLU A 174 25.77 -4.95 0.90
N ASP A 175 24.76 -4.13 1.22
CA ASP A 175 23.64 -4.54 2.10
C ASP A 175 22.62 -5.43 1.35
N ILE A 176 22.75 -5.56 0.03
CA ILE A 176 21.83 -6.32 -0.84
C ILE A 176 22.36 -7.75 -1.08
N ILE A 177 23.63 -8.04 -0.78
CA ILE A 177 24.28 -9.28 -1.16
C ILE A 177 24.85 -9.99 0.08
N LYS A 178 24.16 -11.05 0.48
CA LYS A 178 24.72 -12.35 0.88
C LYS A 178 23.54 -13.30 1.06
N ASP A 179 23.05 -13.77 -0.08
CA ASP A 179 22.06 -14.82 -0.13
C ASP A 179 22.80 -16.17 -0.25
N PRO A 180 22.69 -17.08 0.72
CA PRO A 180 23.22 -18.45 0.60
C PRO A 180 22.67 -19.19 -0.63
N TYR A 181 21.48 -18.83 -1.12
CA TYR A 181 20.82 -19.48 -2.26
C TYR A 181 21.30 -18.99 -3.64
N VAL A 182 22.02 -17.85 -3.72
CA VAL A 182 22.61 -17.39 -4.98
C VAL A 182 23.76 -18.29 -5.44
N PHE A 183 24.49 -18.91 -4.49
CA PHE A 183 25.54 -19.87 -4.81
C PHE A 183 24.98 -21.20 -5.34
N GLU A 184 23.83 -21.63 -4.81
CA GLU A 184 23.12 -22.83 -5.27
C GLU A 184 22.55 -22.65 -6.70
N PHE A 185 22.10 -21.42 -7.02
CA PHE A 185 21.62 -21.07 -8.36
C PHE A 185 22.75 -20.93 -9.41
N LEU A 186 23.98 -20.62 -8.99
CA LEU A 186 25.14 -20.47 -9.88
C LEU A 186 25.98 -21.75 -10.03
N GLY A 187 25.62 -22.85 -9.35
CA GLY A 187 26.20 -24.17 -9.58
C GLY A 187 27.66 -24.34 -9.17
N ILE A 188 28.16 -23.57 -8.21
CA ILE A 188 29.53 -23.70 -7.72
C ILE A 188 29.48 -24.36 -6.33
N GLN A 189 29.94 -25.62 -6.26
CA GLN A 189 30.15 -26.33 -5.00
C GLN A 189 31.39 -25.78 -4.28
N GLN A 190 31.35 -25.85 -2.94
CA GLN A 190 32.28 -25.21 -1.99
C GLN A 190 33.77 -25.37 -2.32
#